data_AF-A0A6N2K4Q6-F1
#
_entry.id   AF-A0A6N2K4Q6-F1
#
_cell.length_a   1.000
_cell.length_b   1.000
_cell.length_c   1.000
_cell.angle_alpha   90.00
_cell.angle_beta   90.00
_cell.angle_gamma   90.00
#
_symmetry.space_group_name_H-M   'P 1'
#
loop_
_entity.id
_entity.type
_entity.pdbx_description
1 polymer ?
#
loop_
_entity_poly.entity_id
_entity_poly.type
_entity_poly.pdbx_seq_one_letter_code
_entity_poly.pdbx_strand_id
1 'polypeptide(L)'
;MILTGIEDEDKWLAEGIASIQHNAFYMHRALEANNLRDALKCSALMLSELRTSKLSPHKYYDLYMRAFDELRKLEMFFKDESKHGVSIVDLYELVQHAGNILPRLYLLCTVGSVYIKSKEAPAKDVLKDLVEMCHSVQHPIRGLFLRSYLAQVSRDKLLDLGSEYEGAEDTVMVAVEFVLQNFTEMNKLWVRMQHQVFWYL
;
A
#
# COMPACT_ATOMS: atom_id res chain seq x y z
N MET A 1 35.83 0.08 4.32
CA MET A 1 34.70 0.96 4.67
C MET A 1 33.55 0.88 3.68
N ILE A 2 33.76 0.91 2.36
CA ILE A 2 32.66 0.74 1.38
C ILE A 2 32.13 -0.71 1.36
N LEU A 3 33.02 -1.71 1.35
CA LEU A 3 32.63 -3.14 1.37
C LEU A 3 31.83 -3.53 2.62
N THR A 4 32.21 -2.99 3.79
CA THR A 4 31.50 -3.23 5.06
C THR A 4 30.08 -2.64 5.06
N GLY A 5 29.85 -1.48 4.41
CA GLY A 5 28.52 -0.90 4.29
C GLY A 5 27.60 -1.67 3.34
N ILE A 6 28.15 -2.32 2.32
CA ILE A 6 27.39 -3.17 1.38
C ILE A 6 26.99 -4.50 2.06
N GLU A 7 27.92 -5.13 2.79
CA GLU A 7 27.64 -6.35 3.55
C GLU A 7 26.56 -6.13 4.63
N ASP A 8 26.58 -4.98 5.30
CA ASP A 8 25.58 -4.61 6.29
C ASP A 8 24.19 -4.39 5.65
N GLU A 9 24.13 -3.81 4.46
CA GLU A 9 22.88 -3.59 3.73
C GLU A 9 22.24 -4.90 3.26
N ASP A 10 23.05 -5.82 2.72
CA ASP A 10 22.59 -7.15 2.33
C ASP A 10 22.07 -7.95 3.52
N LYS A 11 22.73 -7.82 4.68
CA LYS A 11 22.26 -8.41 5.92
C LYS A 11 20.92 -7.83 6.36
N TRP A 12 20.76 -6.50 6.37
CA TRP A 12 19.48 -5.87 6.72
C TRP A 12 18.36 -6.25 5.75
N LEU A 13 18.67 -6.37 4.46
CA LEU A 13 17.70 -6.84 3.47
C LEU A 13 17.27 -8.28 3.77
N ALA A 14 18.22 -9.18 4.04
CA ALA A 14 17.93 -10.57 4.37
C ALA A 14 17.08 -10.70 5.64
N GLU A 15 17.39 -9.94 6.69
CA GLU A 15 16.60 -9.87 7.92
C GLU A 15 15.17 -9.37 7.66
N GLY A 16 15.02 -8.30 6.88
CA GLY A 16 13.71 -7.77 6.50
C GLY A 16 12.87 -8.76 5.68
N ILE A 17 13.49 -9.43 4.69
CA ILE A 17 12.81 -10.47 3.91
C ILE A 17 12.40 -11.66 4.79
N ALA A 18 13.26 -12.10 5.70
CA ALA A 18 12.94 -13.19 6.62
C ALA A 18 11.76 -12.82 7.53
N SER A 19 11.72 -11.59 8.03
CA SER A 19 10.60 -11.07 8.82
C SER A 19 9.29 -11.01 8.01
N ILE A 20 9.35 -10.55 6.76
CA ILE A 20 8.19 -10.55 5.85
C ILE A 20 7.68 -11.98 5.65
N GLN A 21 8.56 -12.93 5.32
CA GLN A 21 8.18 -14.33 5.10
C GLN A 21 7.59 -14.97 6.35
N HIS A 22 8.17 -14.71 7.52
CA HIS A 22 7.66 -15.18 8.81
C HIS A 22 6.24 -14.67 9.06
N ASN A 23 6.01 -13.37 8.95
CA ASN A 23 4.69 -12.79 9.18
C ASN A 23 3.68 -13.19 8.10
N ALA A 24 4.10 -13.33 6.84
CA ALA A 24 3.26 -13.81 5.75
C ALA A 24 2.78 -15.24 5.97
N PHE A 25 3.63 -16.13 6.50
CA PHE A 25 3.23 -17.49 6.85
C PHE A 25 2.09 -17.50 7.88
N TYR A 26 2.21 -16.72 8.96
CA TYR A 26 1.13 -16.62 9.96
C TYR A 26 -0.11 -15.90 9.43
N MET A 27 0.08 -14.90 8.56
CA MET A 27 -1.02 -14.24 7.85
C MET A 27 -1.81 -15.28 7.05
N HIS A 28 -1.16 -16.08 6.19
CA HIS A 28 -1.85 -17.11 5.39
C HIS A 28 -2.60 -18.11 6.26
N ARG A 29 -1.98 -18.60 7.32
CA ARG A 29 -2.64 -19.53 8.26
C ARG A 29 -3.87 -18.89 8.92
N ALA A 30 -3.81 -17.60 9.25
CA ALA A 30 -4.96 -16.88 9.81
C ALA A 30 -6.05 -16.67 8.76
N LEU A 31 -5.70 -16.40 7.50
CA LEU A 31 -6.64 -16.31 6.38
C LEU A 31 -7.37 -17.64 6.13
N GLU A 32 -6.65 -18.77 6.14
CA GLU A 32 -7.24 -20.11 6.00
C GLU A 32 -8.18 -20.46 7.16
N ALA A 33 -7.89 -19.96 8.36
CA ALA A 33 -8.72 -20.12 9.54
C ALA A 33 -9.85 -19.07 9.65
N ASN A 34 -10.04 -18.21 8.63
CA ASN A 34 -10.98 -17.09 8.64
C ASN A 34 -10.83 -16.15 9.86
N ASN A 35 -9.63 -16.07 10.43
CA ASN A 35 -9.32 -15.20 11.56
C ASN A 35 -8.78 -13.86 11.05
N LEU A 36 -9.70 -12.95 10.73
CA LEU A 36 -9.39 -11.63 10.18
C LEU A 36 -8.48 -10.81 11.10
N ARG A 37 -8.70 -10.87 12.42
CA ARG A 37 -7.94 -10.08 13.40
C ARG A 37 -6.46 -10.44 13.37
N ASP A 38 -6.15 -11.73 13.41
CA ASP A 38 -4.77 -12.19 13.38
C ASP A 38 -4.14 -11.98 12.00
N ALA A 39 -4.92 -12.15 10.92
CA ALA A 39 -4.46 -11.83 9.57
C ALA A 39 -4.03 -10.36 9.47
N LEU A 40 -4.89 -9.40 9.85
CA LEU A 40 -4.57 -7.98 9.82
C LEU A 40 -3.38 -7.61 10.70
N LYS A 41 -3.27 -8.23 11.89
CA LYS A 41 -2.12 -8.04 12.78
C LYS A 41 -0.82 -8.50 12.10
N CYS A 42 -0.79 -9.70 11.53
CA CYS A 42 0.37 -10.22 10.82
C CYS A 42 0.70 -9.40 9.57
N SER A 43 -0.29 -8.95 8.80
CA SER A 43 -0.10 -8.05 7.67
C SER A 43 0.52 -6.72 8.11
N ALA A 44 0.05 -6.12 9.20
CA ALA A 44 0.60 -4.86 9.71
C ALA A 44 2.05 -5.01 10.21
N LEU A 45 2.39 -6.15 10.82
CA LEU A 45 3.77 -6.47 11.22
C LEU A 45 4.67 -6.68 9.99
N MET A 46 4.22 -7.46 9.01
CA MET A 46 4.92 -7.64 7.73
C MET A 46 5.22 -6.29 7.05
N LEU A 47 4.21 -5.43 6.93
CA LEU A 47 4.35 -4.11 6.30
C LEU A 47 5.18 -3.14 7.13
N SER A 48 5.42 -3.42 8.42
CA SER A 48 6.27 -2.58 9.25
C SER A 48 7.74 -2.64 8.82
N GLU A 49 8.17 -3.68 8.11
CA GLU A 49 9.51 -3.78 7.53
C GLU A 49 9.79 -2.70 6.47
N LEU A 50 8.74 -2.26 5.74
CA LEU A 50 8.82 -1.17 4.76
C LEU A 50 9.10 0.19 5.42
N ARG A 51 9.08 0.27 6.76
CA ARG A 51 9.45 1.49 7.50
C ARG A 51 10.96 1.64 7.67
N THR A 52 11.78 0.74 7.14
CA THR A 52 13.24 0.90 7.20
C THR A 52 13.72 2.16 6.46
N SER A 53 14.81 2.77 6.94
CA SER A 53 15.59 3.82 6.24
C SER A 53 17.00 3.33 5.91
N LYS A 54 17.31 2.06 6.20
CA LYS A 54 18.68 1.55 6.11
C LYS A 54 19.06 1.03 4.72
N LEU A 55 18.07 0.87 3.84
CA LEU A 55 18.25 0.31 2.52
C LEU A 55 18.32 1.42 1.47
N SER A 56 19.22 1.24 0.52
CA SER A 56 19.25 1.94 -0.75
C SER A 56 17.95 1.72 -1.53
N PRO A 57 17.61 2.60 -2.49
CA PRO A 57 16.41 2.44 -3.30
C PRO A 57 16.31 1.08 -4.00
N HIS A 58 17.44 0.51 -4.43
CA HIS A 58 17.48 -0.78 -5.10
C HIS A 58 17.14 -1.93 -4.16
N LYS A 59 17.77 -1.99 -2.98
CA LYS A 59 17.47 -3.04 -1.98
C LYS A 59 16.08 -2.86 -1.35
N TYR A 60 15.63 -1.62 -1.19
CA TYR A 60 14.26 -1.34 -0.77
C TYR A 60 13.24 -1.85 -1.79
N TYR A 61 13.51 -1.74 -3.09
CA TYR A 61 12.67 -2.32 -4.15
C TYR A 61 12.52 -3.84 -3.96
N ASP A 62 13.62 -4.55 -3.70
CA ASP A 62 13.58 -6.00 -3.47
C ASP A 62 12.72 -6.37 -2.26
N LEU A 63 12.88 -5.65 -1.14
CA LEU A 63 12.05 -5.83 0.05
C LEU A 63 10.57 -5.53 -0.24
N TYR A 64 10.30 -4.45 -0.97
CA TYR A 64 8.96 -4.02 -1.37
C TYR A 64 8.27 -5.07 -2.24
N MET A 65 8.97 -5.67 -3.22
CA MET A 65 8.41 -6.72 -4.07
C MET A 65 7.93 -7.92 -3.24
N ARG A 66 8.66 -8.31 -2.18
CA ARG A 66 8.22 -9.39 -1.28
C ARG A 66 6.93 -9.04 -0.55
N ALA A 67 6.82 -7.83 0.01
CA ALA A 67 5.59 -7.39 0.67
C ALA A 67 4.41 -7.24 -0.32
N PHE A 68 4.70 -6.80 -1.54
CA PHE A 68 3.72 -6.55 -2.59
C PHE A 68 3.02 -7.84 -3.06
N ASP A 69 3.78 -8.93 -3.24
CA ASP A 69 3.20 -10.22 -3.60
C ASP A 69 2.24 -10.75 -2.51
N GLU A 70 2.56 -10.50 -1.24
CA GLU A 70 1.70 -10.88 -0.11
C GLU A 70 0.45 -10.01 0.00
N LEU A 71 0.56 -8.71 -0.27
CA LEU A 71 -0.59 -7.80 -0.35
C LEU A 71 -1.59 -8.21 -1.44
N ARG A 72 -1.15 -8.76 -2.57
CA ARG A 72 -2.04 -9.27 -3.62
C ARG A 72 -2.89 -10.45 -3.14
N LYS A 73 -2.28 -11.37 -2.39
CA LYS A 73 -3.02 -12.50 -1.80
C LYS A 73 -4.02 -12.02 -0.75
N LEU A 74 -3.65 -11.00 0.02
CA LEU A 74 -4.54 -10.36 0.98
C LEU A 74 -5.73 -9.67 0.30
N GLU A 75 -5.50 -8.95 -0.80
CA GLU A 75 -6.56 -8.34 -1.62
C GLU A 75 -7.56 -9.40 -2.12
N MET A 76 -7.06 -10.53 -2.61
CA MET A 76 -7.91 -11.64 -3.07
C MET A 76 -8.79 -12.22 -1.96
N PHE A 77 -8.29 -12.24 -0.72
CA PHE A 77 -9.08 -12.68 0.43
C PHE A 77 -10.15 -11.66 0.81
N PHE A 78 -9.82 -10.37 0.85
CA PHE A 78 -10.80 -9.32 1.15
C PHE A 78 -11.91 -9.21 0.11
N LYS A 79 -11.64 -9.60 -1.15
CA LYS A 79 -12.67 -9.65 -2.19
C LYS A 79 -13.74 -10.73 -1.93
N ASP A 80 -13.45 -11.72 -1.09
CA ASP A 80 -14.35 -12.84 -0.82
C ASP A 80 -15.03 -12.65 0.56
N GLU A 81 -16.14 -11.90 0.55
CA GLU A 81 -16.93 -11.57 1.75
C GLU A 81 -17.34 -12.80 2.56
N SER A 82 -17.55 -13.93 1.87
CA SER A 82 -17.94 -15.19 2.50
C SER A 82 -16.89 -15.75 3.46
N LYS A 83 -15.63 -15.33 3.33
CA LYS A 83 -14.50 -15.82 4.12
C LYS A 83 -14.27 -15.03 5.40
N HIS A 84 -14.42 -13.70 5.37
CA HIS A 84 -14.10 -12.88 6.54
C HIS A 84 -15.33 -12.49 7.37
N GLY A 85 -16.55 -12.55 6.83
CA GLY A 85 -17.79 -12.36 7.59
C GLY A 85 -17.99 -10.97 8.19
N VAL A 86 -17.33 -9.96 7.62
CA VAL A 86 -17.37 -8.54 8.04
C VAL A 86 -17.71 -7.70 6.82
N SER A 87 -18.52 -6.65 6.96
CA SER A 87 -18.85 -5.76 5.84
C SER A 87 -17.59 -5.05 5.33
N ILE A 88 -17.59 -4.62 4.06
CA ILE A 88 -16.40 -3.96 3.50
C ILE A 88 -16.21 -2.56 4.12
N VAL A 89 -17.30 -1.89 4.48
CA VAL A 89 -17.27 -0.64 5.26
C VAL A 89 -16.54 -0.83 6.60
N ASP A 90 -16.96 -1.82 7.39
CA ASP A 90 -16.32 -2.11 8.69
C ASP A 90 -14.85 -2.50 8.50
N LEU A 91 -14.54 -3.25 7.44
CA LEU A 91 -13.16 -3.61 7.11
C LEU A 91 -12.31 -2.37 6.78
N TYR A 92 -12.88 -1.39 6.06
CA TYR A 92 -12.23 -0.11 5.73
C TYR A 92 -11.95 0.72 6.99
N GLU A 93 -12.83 0.67 7.98
CA GLU A 93 -12.60 1.31 9.29
C GLU A 93 -11.57 0.53 10.13
N LEU A 94 -11.67 -0.79 10.18
CA LEU A 94 -10.79 -1.64 10.99
C LEU A 94 -9.32 -1.47 10.64
N VAL A 95 -8.98 -1.39 9.35
CA VAL A 95 -7.59 -1.21 8.92
C VAL A 95 -7.01 0.15 9.32
N GLN A 96 -7.85 1.16 9.56
CA GLN A 96 -7.40 2.49 10.03
C GLN A 96 -6.90 2.47 11.47
N HIS A 97 -7.27 1.47 12.27
CA HIS A 97 -6.75 1.31 13.64
C HIS A 97 -5.30 0.84 13.69
N ALA A 98 -4.68 0.48 12.56
CA ALA A 98 -3.25 0.15 12.52
C ALA A 98 -2.41 1.33 13.02
N GLY A 99 -1.62 1.14 14.09
CA GLY A 99 -0.94 2.26 14.77
C GLY A 99 0.12 2.97 13.92
N ASN A 100 0.81 2.26 13.02
CA ASN A 100 1.82 2.85 12.15
C ASN A 100 1.21 3.31 10.83
N ILE A 101 1.51 4.55 10.43
CA ILE A 101 0.93 5.17 9.24
C ILE A 101 1.24 4.41 7.94
N LEU A 102 2.46 3.90 7.77
CA LEU A 102 2.83 3.24 6.51
C LEU A 102 2.10 1.89 6.33
N PRO A 103 2.14 0.93 7.28
CA PRO A 103 1.28 -0.26 7.22
C PRO A 103 -0.20 0.06 7.05
N ARG A 104 -0.72 1.07 7.76
CA ARG A 104 -2.10 1.51 7.67
C ARG A 104 -2.47 1.86 6.23
N LEU A 105 -1.67 2.69 5.56
CA LEU A 105 -2.00 3.16 4.21
C LEU A 105 -1.90 2.05 3.17
N TYR A 106 -0.96 1.11 3.30
CA TYR A 106 -0.93 -0.06 2.41
C TYR A 106 -2.21 -0.88 2.56
N LEU A 107 -2.60 -1.21 3.80
CA LEU A 107 -3.85 -1.93 4.07
C LEU A 107 -5.09 -1.14 3.60
N LEU A 108 -5.12 0.17 3.84
CA LEU A 108 -6.20 1.06 3.41
C LEU A 108 -6.32 1.07 1.88
N CYS A 109 -5.21 1.13 1.14
CA CYS A 109 -5.22 1.03 -0.32
C CYS A 109 -5.71 -0.35 -0.79
N THR A 110 -5.32 -1.43 -0.11
CA THR A 110 -5.77 -2.79 -0.42
C THR A 110 -7.27 -2.96 -0.20
N VAL A 111 -7.80 -2.50 0.93
CA VAL A 111 -9.24 -2.59 1.24
C VAL A 111 -10.04 -1.60 0.38
N GLY A 112 -9.53 -0.39 0.15
CA GLY A 112 -10.17 0.59 -0.72
C GLY A 112 -10.34 0.09 -2.16
N SER A 113 -9.38 -0.68 -2.68
CA SER A 113 -9.49 -1.39 -3.95
C SER A 113 -10.70 -2.33 -4.01
N VAL A 114 -10.96 -3.05 -2.92
CA VAL A 114 -12.10 -3.97 -2.77
C VAL A 114 -13.40 -3.21 -2.55
N TYR A 115 -13.35 -2.13 -1.76
CA TYR A 115 -14.50 -1.28 -1.47
C TYR A 115 -15.08 -0.63 -2.73
N ILE A 116 -14.23 -0.13 -3.62
CA ILE A 116 -14.68 0.38 -4.92
C ILE A 116 -15.38 -0.72 -5.74
N LYS A 117 -14.81 -1.94 -5.76
CA LYS A 117 -15.37 -3.08 -6.51
C LYS A 117 -16.69 -3.60 -5.95
N SER A 118 -16.91 -3.45 -4.65
CA SER A 118 -18.18 -3.83 -4.00
C SER A 118 -19.35 -2.93 -4.40
N LYS A 119 -19.05 -1.73 -4.93
CA LYS A 119 -20.04 -0.69 -5.24
C LYS A 119 -20.84 -0.19 -4.04
N GLU A 120 -20.38 -0.45 -2.82
CA GLU A 120 -20.98 0.08 -1.59
C GLU A 120 -20.67 1.58 -1.37
N ALA A 121 -19.64 2.12 -2.05
CA ALA A 121 -19.31 3.54 -2.05
C ALA A 121 -18.92 4.05 -3.45
N PRO A 122 -19.13 5.34 -3.76
CA PRO A 122 -18.69 5.94 -5.00
C PRO A 122 -17.17 5.84 -5.15
N ALA A 123 -16.71 5.36 -6.32
CA ALA A 123 -15.29 5.19 -6.59
C ALA A 123 -14.52 6.51 -6.42
N LYS A 124 -15.12 7.65 -6.80
CA LYS A 124 -14.51 8.98 -6.66
C LYS A 124 -14.16 9.32 -5.21
N ASP A 125 -15.04 8.99 -4.25
CA ASP A 125 -14.90 9.42 -2.87
C ASP A 125 -13.78 8.60 -2.20
N VAL A 126 -13.76 7.29 -2.45
CA VAL A 126 -12.71 6.39 -1.97
C VAL A 126 -11.35 6.77 -2.58
N LEU A 127 -11.29 7.00 -3.89
CA LEU A 127 -10.03 7.37 -4.55
C LEU A 127 -9.48 8.71 -4.05
N LYS A 128 -10.35 9.69 -3.82
CA LYS A 128 -9.98 11.00 -3.27
C LYS A 128 -9.44 10.86 -1.85
N ASP A 129 -10.15 10.13 -0.98
CA ASP A 129 -9.71 9.84 0.38
C ASP A 129 -8.33 9.14 0.39
N LEU A 130 -8.14 8.10 -0.43
CA LEU A 130 -6.86 7.38 -0.51
C LEU A 130 -5.69 8.28 -0.93
N VAL A 131 -5.89 9.17 -1.91
CA VAL A 131 -4.84 10.11 -2.34
C VAL A 131 -4.53 11.13 -1.25
N GLU A 132 -5.55 11.69 -0.61
CA GLU A 132 -5.42 12.64 0.49
C GLU A 132 -4.68 12.01 1.67
N MET A 133 -5.05 10.80 2.07
CA MET A 133 -4.41 10.06 3.16
C MET A 133 -2.94 9.73 2.86
N CYS A 134 -2.60 9.46 1.59
CA CYS A 134 -1.22 9.23 1.16
C CYS A 134 -0.31 10.48 1.28
N HIS A 135 -0.85 11.69 1.47
CA HIS A 135 -0.02 12.87 1.76
C HIS A 135 0.71 12.76 3.11
N SER A 136 0.28 11.90 4.03
CA SER A 136 0.94 11.74 5.32
C SER A 136 2.34 11.11 5.24
N VAL A 137 2.73 10.50 4.11
CA VAL A 137 4.06 9.90 3.91
C VAL A 137 4.94 10.79 3.03
N GLN A 138 5.76 11.61 3.69
CA GLN A 138 6.65 12.58 3.02
C GLN A 138 8.09 12.07 2.80
N HIS A 139 8.43 10.89 3.31
CA HIS A 139 9.73 10.27 3.07
C HIS A 139 9.84 9.82 1.60
N PRO A 140 10.84 10.28 0.82
CA PRO A 140 10.90 10.07 -0.63
C PRO A 140 10.71 8.63 -1.09
N ILE A 141 11.56 7.70 -0.62
CA ILE A 141 11.52 6.30 -1.04
C ILE A 141 10.17 5.66 -0.67
N ARG A 142 9.81 5.66 0.62
CA ARG A 142 8.56 5.07 1.13
C ARG A 142 7.31 5.64 0.45
N GLY A 143 7.26 6.96 0.26
CA GLY A 143 6.15 7.65 -0.36
C GLY A 143 6.02 7.32 -1.85
N LEU A 144 7.14 7.24 -2.59
CA LEU A 144 7.14 6.82 -3.99
C LEU A 144 6.60 5.40 -4.16
N PHE A 145 7.05 4.46 -3.32
CA PHE A 145 6.58 3.08 -3.36
C PHE A 145 5.11 2.96 -2.97
N LEU A 146 4.66 3.67 -1.92
CA LEU A 146 3.25 3.68 -1.53
C LEU A 146 2.36 4.26 -2.64
N ARG A 147 2.76 5.36 -3.26
CA ARG A 147 2.01 5.98 -4.36
C ARG A 147 2.03 5.15 -5.64
N SER A 148 3.12 4.42 -5.89
CA SER A 148 3.19 3.41 -6.94
C SER A 148 2.24 2.26 -6.67
N TYR A 149 2.13 1.80 -5.41
CA TYR A 149 1.16 0.79 -5.01
C TYR A 149 -0.28 1.28 -5.23
N LEU A 150 -0.61 2.49 -4.76
CA LEU A 150 -1.92 3.12 -4.97
C LEU A 150 -2.30 3.14 -6.46
N ALA A 151 -1.40 3.59 -7.33
CA ALA A 151 -1.64 3.62 -8.78
C ALA A 151 -1.82 2.23 -9.40
N GLN A 152 -1.20 1.20 -8.82
CA GLN A 152 -1.36 -0.18 -9.29
C GLN A 152 -2.70 -0.77 -8.87
N VAL A 153 -3.12 -0.58 -7.62
CA VAL A 153 -4.39 -1.12 -7.13
C VAL A 153 -5.59 -0.36 -7.67
N SER A 154 -5.47 0.92 -8.03
CA SER A 154 -6.58 1.70 -8.58
C SER A 154 -6.75 1.58 -10.10
N ARG A 155 -5.75 1.05 -10.84
CA ARG A 155 -5.72 1.08 -12.31
C ARG A 155 -6.99 0.56 -12.98
N ASP A 156 -7.46 -0.62 -12.59
CA ASP A 156 -8.66 -1.24 -13.13
C ASP A 156 -9.97 -0.62 -12.59
N LYS A 157 -9.89 0.13 -11.48
CA LYS A 157 -11.03 0.77 -10.80
C LYS A 157 -11.32 2.17 -11.32
N LEU A 158 -10.35 2.78 -11.99
CA LEU A 158 -10.57 4.02 -12.73
C LEU A 158 -11.58 3.83 -13.86
N LEU A 159 -11.82 2.60 -14.31
CA LEU A 159 -12.87 2.26 -15.28
C LEU A 159 -14.25 2.10 -14.63
N ASP A 160 -14.31 1.88 -13.31
CA ASP A 160 -15.56 1.77 -12.55
C ASP A 160 -16.14 3.14 -12.20
N LEU A 161 -15.32 4.20 -12.30
CA LEU A 161 -15.79 5.57 -12.43
C LEU A 161 -16.73 5.56 -13.65
N GLY A 162 -18.02 5.87 -13.48
CA GLY A 162 -19.01 5.93 -14.57
C GLY A 162 -19.88 4.68 -14.76
N SER A 163 -19.88 3.73 -13.82
CA SER A 163 -21.00 2.78 -13.73
C SER A 163 -22.32 3.50 -13.40
N GLU A 164 -23.48 2.86 -13.65
CA GLU A 164 -24.89 3.36 -13.77
C GLU A 164 -25.38 4.56 -12.91
N TYR A 165 -24.61 5.02 -11.92
CA TYR A 165 -24.92 6.09 -10.98
C TYR A 165 -24.19 7.42 -11.21
N GLU A 166 -23.17 7.50 -12.07
CA GLU A 166 -22.41 8.74 -12.33
C GLU A 166 -22.43 9.13 -13.82
N GLY A 167 -22.90 10.35 -14.13
CA GLY A 167 -22.94 10.86 -15.50
C GLY A 167 -21.56 10.84 -16.16
N ALA A 168 -21.48 10.29 -17.38
CA ALA A 168 -20.23 9.92 -18.05
C ALA A 168 -19.21 11.06 -18.28
N GLU A 169 -19.63 12.32 -18.22
CA GLU A 169 -18.78 13.49 -18.54
C GLU A 169 -17.87 13.93 -17.37
N ASP A 170 -18.29 13.72 -16.12
CA ASP A 170 -17.54 14.12 -14.90
C ASP A 170 -16.46 13.08 -14.52
N THR A 171 -16.74 11.83 -14.87
CA THR A 171 -15.99 10.63 -14.53
C THR A 171 -14.53 10.60 -15.02
N VAL A 172 -14.31 10.94 -16.30
CA VAL A 172 -12.97 10.93 -16.89
C VAL A 172 -12.11 12.01 -16.26
N MET A 173 -12.71 13.17 -15.94
CA MET A 173 -12.01 14.26 -15.29
C MET A 173 -11.55 13.86 -13.88
N VAL A 174 -12.39 13.17 -13.10
CA VAL A 174 -12.01 12.63 -11.79
C VAL A 174 -10.82 11.67 -11.91
N ALA A 175 -10.82 10.77 -12.90
CA ALA A 175 -9.70 9.85 -13.13
C ALA A 175 -8.41 10.60 -13.47
N VAL A 176 -8.50 11.61 -14.34
CA VAL A 176 -7.36 12.46 -14.73
C VAL A 176 -6.84 13.24 -13.52
N GLU A 177 -7.72 13.84 -12.73
CA GLU A 177 -7.35 14.58 -11.51
C GLU A 177 -6.64 13.68 -10.51
N PHE A 178 -7.16 12.48 -10.25
CA PHE A 178 -6.52 11.48 -9.39
C PHE A 178 -5.09 11.17 -9.86
N VAL A 179 -4.92 10.89 -11.16
CA VAL A 179 -3.60 10.55 -11.73
C VAL A 179 -2.65 11.73 -11.64
N LEU A 180 -3.11 12.94 -11.99
CA LEU A 180 -2.30 14.16 -11.95
C LEU A 180 -1.90 14.54 -10.52
N GLN A 181 -2.80 14.42 -9.55
CA GLN A 181 -2.49 14.67 -8.15
C GLN A 181 -1.45 13.66 -7.65
N ASN A 182 -1.63 12.37 -7.93
CA ASN A 182 -0.66 11.36 -7.52
C ASN A 182 0.71 11.56 -8.19
N PHE A 183 0.73 11.87 -9.50
CA PHE A 183 1.94 12.19 -10.26
C PHE A 183 2.67 13.42 -9.70
N THR A 184 1.94 14.48 -9.39
CA THR A 184 2.51 15.71 -8.83
C THR A 184 3.23 15.45 -7.51
N GLU A 185 2.61 14.67 -6.64
CA GLU A 185 3.23 14.30 -5.36
C GLU A 185 4.40 13.34 -5.51
N MET A 186 4.33 12.38 -6.44
CA MET A 186 5.48 11.53 -6.78
C MET A 186 6.66 12.34 -7.32
N ASN A 187 6.42 13.32 -8.19
CA ASN A 187 7.48 14.21 -8.67
C ASN A 187 8.11 15.02 -7.55
N LYS A 188 7.32 15.58 -6.62
CA LYS A 188 7.84 16.30 -5.45
C LYS A 188 8.73 15.40 -4.60
N LEU A 189 8.30 14.15 -4.34
CA LEU A 189 9.08 13.18 -3.58
C LEU A 189 10.37 12.79 -4.32
N TRP A 190 10.31 12.61 -5.64
CA TRP A 190 11.47 12.29 -6.45
C TRP A 190 12.50 13.42 -6.46
N VAL A 191 12.09 14.67 -6.68
CA VAL A 191 12.98 15.84 -6.59
C VAL A 191 13.58 15.94 -5.19
N ARG A 192 12.78 15.73 -4.14
CA ARG A 192 13.28 15.72 -2.74
C ARG A 192 14.34 14.64 -2.50
N MET A 193 14.26 13.50 -3.18
CA MET A 193 15.26 12.44 -3.08
C MET A 193 16.67 12.93 -3.49
N GLN A 194 16.77 13.77 -4.53
CA GLN A 194 18.05 14.34 -4.97
C GLN A 194 18.70 15.21 -3.88
N HIS A 195 17.89 16.00 -3.16
CA HIS A 195 18.38 16.85 -2.08
C HIS A 195 18.72 16.08 -0.79
N GLN A 196 18.16 14.88 -0.59
CA GLN A 196 18.51 14.04 0.57
C GLN A 196 19.85 13.32 0.39
N VAL A 197 20.19 12.91 -0.83
CA VAL A 197 21.49 12.28 -1.14
C VAL A 197 22.65 13.27 -0.97
N PHE A 198 22.41 14.55 -1.21
CA PHE A 198 23.45 15.59 -1.15
C PHE A 198 23.96 15.90 0.27
N TRP A 199 23.23 15.55 1.32
CA TRP A 199 23.68 15.73 2.72
C TRP A 199 24.52 14.57 3.26
N TYR A 200 24.70 13.50 2.47
CA TYR A 200 25.52 12.34 2.82
C TYR A 200 26.79 12.18 1.95
N LEU A 201 27.07 13.15 1.09
CA LEU A 201 28.32 13.31 0.32
C LEU A 201 29.09 14.52 0.87
#